data_AF-A0A8C2K989-F1
#
_entry.id   AF-A0A8C2K989-F1
#
_cell.length_a   1.000
_cell.length_b   1.000
_cell.length_c   1.000
_cell.angle_alpha   90.00
_cell.angle_beta   90.00
_cell.angle_gamma   90.00
#
_symmetry.space_group_name_H-M   'P 1'
#
loop_
_entity.id
_entity.type
_entity.pdbx_description
1 polymer ?
#
loop_
_entity_poly.entity_id
_entity_poly.type
_entity_poly.pdbx_seq_one_letter_code
_entity_poly.pdbx_strand_id
1 'polypeptide(L)' 'FTFQHDNDPKHTAKLPTQWLKEKKANVLAWPSQSPDLNPTENLWNGLKTSVHKRSPSNLTELEQFCKEEWANIAK' A
#
# COMPACT_ATOMS: atom_id res chain seq x y z
N PHE A 1 -12.75 -11.41 4.95
CA PHE A 1 -11.97 -10.54 4.05
C PHE A 1 -10.83 -11.36 3.45
N THR A 2 -10.32 -10.97 2.29
CA THR A 2 -9.12 -11.57 1.69
C THR A 2 -8.02 -10.51 1.70
N PHE A 3 -6.85 -10.85 2.21
CA PHE A 3 -5.67 -10.01 2.22
C PHE A 3 -4.89 -10.21 0.93
N GLN A 4 -4.62 -9.12 0.21
CA GLN A 4 -3.80 -9.13 -0.99
C GLN A 4 -2.49 -8.40 -0.69
N HIS A 5 -1.39 -8.99 -1.13
CA HIS A 5 -0.05 -8.40 -1.13
C HIS A 5 0.75 -9.04 -2.27
N ASP A 6 1.85 -8.40 -2.68
CA ASP A 6 2.73 -8.94 -3.71
C ASP A 6 3.64 -10.07 -3.15
N ASN A 7 4.42 -10.67 -4.06
CA ASN A 7 5.40 -11.70 -3.73
C ASN A 7 6.80 -11.14 -3.44
N ASP A 8 6.95 -9.91 -2.91
CA ASP A 8 8.27 -9.44 -2.45
C ASP A 8 8.83 -10.45 -1.43
N PRO A 9 10.13 -10.82 -1.48
CA PRO A 9 10.71 -11.81 -0.56
C PRO A 9 10.45 -11.52 0.92
N LYS A 10 10.30 -10.25 1.32
CA LYS A 10 9.94 -9.88 2.70
C LYS A 10 8.55 -10.37 3.07
N HIS A 11 7.60 -10.35 2.14
CA HIS A 11 6.22 -10.74 2.34
C HIS A 11 6.03 -12.26 2.37
N THR A 12 6.86 -13.00 1.62
CA THR A 12 6.83 -14.47 1.57
C THR A 12 7.82 -15.13 2.54
N ALA A 13 8.55 -14.34 3.34
CA ALA A 13 9.46 -14.85 4.35
C ALA A 13 8.73 -15.63 5.45
N LYS A 14 9.48 -16.46 6.18
CA LYS A 14 8.92 -17.36 7.22
C LYS A 14 8.11 -16.60 8.28
N LEU A 15 8.66 -15.51 8.80
CA LEU A 15 8.05 -14.78 9.92
C LEU A 15 6.73 -14.11 9.53
N PRO A 16 6.63 -13.32 8.44
CA PRO A 16 5.36 -12.74 8.01
C PRO A 16 4.32 -13.80 7.61
N THR A 17 4.74 -14.86 6.91
CA THR A 17 3.84 -15.96 6.53
C THR A 17 3.27 -16.67 7.77
N GLN A 18 4.10 -16.92 8.77
CA GLN A 18 3.66 -17.52 10.03
C GLN A 18 2.67 -16.60 10.76
N TRP A 19 2.97 -15.30 10.85
CA TRP A 19 2.07 -14.33 11.48
C TRP A 19 0.70 -14.28 10.79
N LEU A 20 0.65 -14.26 9.45
CA LEU A 20 -0.60 -14.28 8.70
C LEU A 20 -1.41 -15.57 8.97
N LYS A 21 -0.72 -16.71 9.08
CA LYS A 21 -1.34 -17.99 9.44
C LYS A 21 -1.91 -17.98 10.87
N GLU A 22 -1.17 -17.46 11.84
CA GLU A 22 -1.62 -17.31 13.23
C GLU A 22 -2.85 -16.39 13.34
N LYS A 23 -2.89 -15.32 12.53
CA LYS A 23 -4.05 -14.43 12.41
C LYS A 23 -5.20 -15.02 11.60
N LYS A 24 -5.04 -16.22 11.03
CA LYS A 24 -6.02 -16.88 10.16
C LYS A 24 -6.43 -15.98 8.98
N ALA A 25 -5.49 -15.18 8.48
CA ALA A 25 -5.72 -14.31 7.34
C ALA A 25 -5.83 -15.15 6.06
N ASN A 26 -6.88 -14.93 5.27
CA ASN A 26 -6.99 -15.51 3.94
C ASN A 26 -6.12 -14.69 2.99
N VAL A 27 -5.03 -15.26 2.47
CA VAL A 27 -4.11 -14.57 1.56
C VAL A 27 -4.47 -14.91 0.11
N LEU A 28 -4.63 -13.89 -0.72
CA LEU A 28 -4.86 -14.07 -2.17
C LEU A 28 -3.57 -14.55 -2.84
N ALA A 29 -3.64 -15.63 -3.60
CA ALA A 29 -2.53 -16.04 -4.45
C ALA A 29 -2.28 -14.96 -5.52
N TRP A 30 -1.03 -14.50 -5.63
CA TRP A 30 -0.67 -13.40 -6.51
C TRP A 30 0.38 -13.84 -7.54
N PRO A 31 0.24 -13.51 -8.84
CA PRO A 31 1.30 -13.71 -9.81
C PRO A 31 2.45 -12.72 -9.58
N SER A 32 3.68 -13.22 -9.66
CA SER A 32 4.87 -12.35 -9.57
C SER A 32 4.92 -11.40 -10.77
N GLN A 33 5.48 -10.19 -10.55
CA GLN A 33 5.65 -9.18 -11.59
C GLN A 33 4.34 -8.71 -12.26
N SER A 34 3.22 -8.70 -11.53
CA SER A 34 1.94 -8.16 -12.00
C SER A 34 1.54 -6.91 -11.22
N PRO A 35 2.27 -5.78 -11.40
CA PRO A 35 1.91 -4.50 -10.77
C PRO A 35 0.61 -3.92 -11.33
N ASP A 36 0.29 -4.23 -12.59
CA ASP A 36 -0.94 -3.85 -13.29
C ASP A 36 -2.20 -4.38 -12.61
N LEU A 37 -2.09 -5.53 -11.95
CA LEU A 37 -3.20 -6.12 -11.21
C LEU A 37 -3.38 -5.51 -9.82
N ASN A 38 -2.37 -4.79 -9.28
CA ASN A 38 -2.40 -4.32 -7.90
C ASN A 38 -3.20 -3.00 -7.79
N PRO A 39 -4.40 -3.01 -7.19
CA PRO A 39 -5.21 -1.79 -7.05
C PRO A 39 -4.51 -0.70 -6.21
N THR A 40 -3.52 -1.07 -5.40
CA THR A 40 -2.74 -0.14 -4.58
C THR A 40 -1.88 0.80 -5.44
N GLU A 41 -1.43 0.38 -6.62
CA GLU A 41 -0.62 1.23 -7.52
C GLU A 41 -1.42 2.44 -8.02
N ASN A 42 -2.68 2.21 -8.41
CA ASN A 42 -3.59 3.27 -8.82
C ASN A 42 -3.86 4.27 -7.69
N LEU A 43 -4.04 3.74 -6.47
CA LEU A 43 -4.26 4.54 -5.28
C LEU A 43 -3.04 5.41 -4.94
N TRP A 44 -1.83 4.84 -5.00
CA TRP A 44 -0.59 5.58 -4.79
C TRP A 44 -0.38 6.67 -5.83
N ASN A 45 -0.71 6.41 -7.10
CA ASN A 45 -0.57 7.41 -8.15
C ASN A 45 -1.48 8.63 -7.90
N GLY A 46 -2.72 8.40 -7.49
CA GLY A 46 -3.66 9.46 -7.10
C GLY A 46 -3.14 10.26 -5.90
N LEU A 47 -2.73 9.57 -4.84
CA LEU A 47 -2.20 10.22 -3.64
C LEU A 47 -0.96 11.08 -3.94
N LYS A 48 0.02 10.51 -4.67
CA LYS A 48 1.24 11.23 -5.06
C LYS A 48 0.92 12.47 -5.87
N THR A 49 -0.04 12.39 -6.79
CA THR A 49 -0.49 13.54 -7.58
C THR A 49 -1.05 14.64 -6.69
N SER A 50 -1.91 14.33 -5.73
CA SER A 50 -2.50 15.31 -4.82
C SER A 50 -1.47 15.93 -3.87
N VAL A 51 -0.59 15.10 -3.28
CA VAL A 51 0.48 15.59 -2.40
C VAL A 51 1.47 16.46 -3.16
N HIS A 52 1.84 16.08 -4.39
CA HIS A 52 2.77 16.85 -5.22
C HIS A 52 2.23 18.24 -5.57
N LYS A 53 0.92 18.38 -5.84
CA LYS A 53 0.28 19.68 -6.08
C LYS A 53 0.44 20.65 -4.91
N ARG A 54 0.64 20.15 -3.68
CA ARG A 54 0.83 20.97 -2.47
C ARG A 54 2.29 21.38 -2.24
N SER A 55 3.22 20.85 -3.03
CA SER A 55 4.64 21.23 -3.02
C SER A 55 5.27 21.25 -1.60
N PRO A 56 5.26 20.13 -0.86
CA PRO A 56 5.87 20.07 0.46
C PRO A 56 7.36 20.40 0.38
N SER A 57 7.82 21.26 1.30
CA SER A 57 9.20 21.77 1.35
C SER A 57 10.11 20.95 2.29
N ASN A 58 9.51 20.14 3.17
CA ASN A 58 10.20 19.34 4.16
C ASN A 58 9.42 18.06 4.49
N LEU A 59 10.04 17.15 5.25
CA LEU A 59 9.44 15.86 5.59
C LEU A 59 8.21 15.98 6.49
N THR A 60 8.13 17.02 7.33
CA THR A 60 6.97 17.24 8.21
C THR A 60 5.73 17.62 7.38
N GLU A 61 5.89 18.55 6.43
CA GLU A 61 4.84 18.90 5.47
C GLU A 61 4.45 17.73 4.59
N LEU A 62 5.44 16.97 4.09
CA LEU A 62 5.16 15.79 3.27
C LEU A 62 4.30 14.78 4.04
N GLU A 63 4.65 14.46 5.29
CA GLU A 63 3.87 13.53 6.12
C GLU A 63 2.46 14.05 6.38
N GLN A 64 2.33 15.32 6.75
CA GLN A 64 1.04 15.95 7.01
C GLN A 64 0.14 15.91 5.76
N PHE A 65 0.68 16.28 4.60
CA PHE A 65 -0.07 16.29 3.35
C PHE A 65 -0.45 14.88 2.91
N CYS A 66 0.42 13.88 3.11
CA CYS A 66 0.06 12.48 2.85
C CYS A 66 -1.17 12.06 3.67
N LYS A 67 -1.23 12.40 4.96
CA LYS A 67 -2.37 12.06 5.83
C LYS A 67 -3.65 12.77 5.40
N GLU A 68 -3.56 14.06 5.10
CA GLU A 68 -4.70 14.88 4.67
C GLU A 68 -5.27 14.44 3.32
N GLU A 69 -4.40 14.25 2.32
CA GLU A 69 -4.82 13.80 0.99
C GLU A 69 -5.37 12.36 1.05
N TRP A 70 -4.79 11.48 1.86
CA TRP A 70 -5.33 10.14 2.08
C TRP A 70 -6.76 10.18 2.64
N ALA A 71 -7.01 11.02 3.64
CA ALA A 71 -8.34 11.19 4.21
C ALA A 71 -9.37 11.75 3.21
N ASN A 72 -8.91 12.40 2.14
CA ASN A 72 -9.77 12.92 1.07
C ASN A 72 -10.04 11.89 -0.05
N ILE A 73 -9.24 10.83 -0.21
CA ILE A 73 -9.50 9.79 -1.21
C ILE A 73 -10.77 8.99 -0.89
N ALA A 74 -11.10 8.85 0.40
CA ALA A 74 -12.26 8.09 0.87
C ALA A 74 -13.59 8.90 0.85
N LYS A 75 -13.59 10.11 0.27
CA LYS A 75 -14.79 10.94 0.11
C LYS A 75 -15.39 10.83 -1.29
#